data_AF-A0A847Y849-F1
#
_entry.id   AF-A0A847Y849-F1
#
_cell.length_a   1.000
_cell.length_b   1.000
_cell.length_c   1.000
_cell.angle_alpha   90.00
_cell.angle_beta   90.00
_cell.angle_gamma   90.00
#
_symmetry.space_group_name_H-M   'P 1'
#
loop_
_entity.id
_entity.type
_entity.pdbx_description
1 polymer ?
#
loop_
_entity_poly.entity_id
_entity_poly.type
_entity_poly.pdbx_seq_one_letter_code
_entity_poly.pdbx_strand_id
1 'polypeptide(L)'
;MSEINIFKKINRNAFNEKLIHRYLFERYYFGDSQQRQKLLPDRLRNYQINLIVPEGTKTEERYRVDLEIFFKNMQNSVPVEVKWQISNFKKDNQKNYIKQKQGFVVVLGKTDKKYFENIDVVIIDHEDFSDWIAENISRLSRESLIYRASSVSDASKSQYWVVFLKGGPKGSAVKNFDRMLKSQPLHPFWAFRQHPKALPHILDMQKGDTIIFLFASTLKGGMAHSKNPKTSIKIHRFYICEIVEPYYMVLDDNRGLFFEDQIKKPSIGDRRWPHFIDFTIKRPYEGPKELLFGPQGKFSESFANSFNHGGGTPYPLSRSQYELLKDKLIKLSKEIE
;
A
#
# COMPACT_ATOMS: atom_id res chain seq x y z
N MET A 1 1.28 -39.76 13.02
CA MET A 1 1.09 -38.83 11.89
C MET A 1 0.57 -37.52 12.46
N SER A 2 1.27 -36.45 12.13
CA SER A 2 1.44 -35.21 12.91
C SER A 2 0.20 -34.35 13.04
N GLU A 3 -0.05 -33.92 14.28
CA GLU A 3 -0.98 -32.87 14.66
C GLU A 3 -0.70 -31.57 13.90
N ILE A 4 -1.76 -31.06 13.30
CA ILE A 4 -1.85 -29.75 12.68
C ILE A 4 -1.78 -28.71 13.80
N ASN A 5 -0.57 -28.18 14.01
CA ASN A 5 -0.32 -27.07 14.92
C ASN A 5 -0.69 -25.74 14.23
N ILE A 6 -1.98 -25.55 13.95
CA ILE A 6 -2.55 -24.29 13.49
C ILE A 6 -3.35 -23.75 14.66
N PHE A 7 -2.75 -22.81 15.39
CA PHE A 7 -3.38 -21.61 15.96
C PHE A 7 -2.32 -20.91 16.80
N LYS A 8 -1.55 -20.02 16.18
CA LYS A 8 -0.87 -18.95 16.92
C LYS A 8 -1.98 -18.17 17.61
N LYS A 9 -2.16 -18.42 18.92
CA LYS A 9 -2.85 -17.52 19.85
C LYS A 9 -2.50 -16.10 19.47
N ILE A 10 -3.52 -15.30 19.16
CA ILE A 10 -3.37 -13.87 18.89
C ILE A 10 -2.79 -13.25 20.15
N ASN A 11 -1.49 -13.01 20.11
CA ASN A 11 -0.75 -12.42 21.21
C ASN A 11 -1.27 -10.99 21.37
N ARG A 12 -1.89 -10.65 22.52
CA ARG A 12 -2.34 -9.27 22.80
C ARG A 12 -1.19 -8.25 22.66
N ASN A 13 0.06 -8.68 22.87
CA ASN A 13 1.25 -7.85 22.59
C ASN A 13 1.42 -7.52 21.10
N ALA A 14 1.03 -8.43 20.20
CA ALA A 14 1.08 -8.19 18.75
C ALA A 14 -0.03 -7.24 18.28
N PHE A 15 -1.15 -7.13 19.02
CA PHE A 15 -2.17 -6.11 18.73
C PHE A 15 -1.72 -4.72 19.21
N ASN A 16 -1.00 -4.69 20.34
CA ASN A 16 -0.50 -3.48 20.96
C ASN A 16 0.69 -2.87 20.19
N GLU A 17 1.77 -3.61 19.94
CA GLU A 17 2.94 -3.06 19.20
C GLU A 17 2.61 -2.70 17.75
N LYS A 18 1.76 -3.50 17.08
CA LYS A 18 1.33 -3.19 15.71
C LYS A 18 0.49 -1.92 15.61
N LEU A 19 -0.18 -1.50 16.68
CA LEU A 19 -0.91 -0.23 16.70
C LEU A 19 0.06 0.96 16.66
N ILE A 20 1.14 0.90 17.44
CA ILE A 20 2.20 1.92 17.39
C ILE A 20 2.89 1.88 16.02
N HIS A 21 3.15 0.70 15.45
CA HIS A 21 3.73 0.60 14.11
C HIS A 21 2.82 1.24 13.07
N ARG A 22 1.50 1.02 13.16
CA ARG A 22 0.52 1.63 12.26
C ARG A 22 0.48 3.15 12.42
N TYR A 23 0.46 3.64 13.65
CA TYR A 23 0.55 5.07 13.95
C TYR A 23 1.80 5.70 13.33
N LEU A 24 2.98 5.10 13.56
CA LEU A 24 4.24 5.59 13.02
C LEU A 24 4.22 5.58 11.49
N PHE A 25 3.75 4.48 10.89
CA PHE A 25 3.63 4.36 9.44
C PHE A 25 2.75 5.45 8.84
N GLU A 26 1.58 5.72 9.45
CA GLU A 26 0.67 6.76 8.99
C GLU A 26 1.21 8.17 9.25
N ARG A 27 1.81 8.44 10.42
CA ARG A 27 2.39 9.76 10.69
C ARG A 27 3.57 10.05 9.79
N TYR A 28 4.45 9.09 9.53
CA TYR A 28 5.57 9.28 8.62
C TYR A 28 5.15 9.53 7.16
N TYR A 29 4.06 8.92 6.68
CA TYR A 29 3.58 9.14 5.32
C TYR A 29 2.58 10.29 5.15
N PHE A 30 1.72 10.53 6.14
CA PHE A 30 0.54 11.39 6.04
C PHE A 30 0.54 12.55 7.04
N GLY A 31 1.28 12.43 8.14
CA GLY A 31 1.45 13.53 9.09
C GLY A 31 2.10 14.73 8.42
N ASP A 32 1.84 15.93 8.93
CA ASP A 32 2.49 17.14 8.44
C ASP A 32 4.01 17.13 8.74
N SER A 33 4.72 18.17 8.29
CA SER A 33 6.17 18.23 8.49
C SER A 33 6.57 18.25 9.97
N GLN A 34 5.78 18.90 10.83
CA GLN A 34 6.06 19.02 12.25
C GLN A 34 5.83 17.70 12.97
N GLN A 35 4.70 17.03 12.70
CA GLN A 35 4.38 15.70 13.23
C GLN A 35 5.46 14.68 12.84
N ARG A 36 5.90 14.67 11.58
CA ARG A 36 6.97 13.78 11.12
C ARG A 36 8.29 14.05 11.82
N GLN A 37 8.68 15.32 11.94
CA GLN A 37 9.96 15.70 12.57
C GLN A 37 10.01 15.37 14.06
N LYS A 38 8.88 15.46 14.78
CA LYS A 38 8.79 15.00 16.17
C LYS A 38 9.08 13.51 16.33
N LEU A 39 8.79 12.71 15.30
CA LEU A 39 8.99 11.26 15.28
C LEU A 39 10.36 10.83 14.73
N LEU A 40 11.29 11.78 14.52
CA LEU A 40 12.65 11.51 14.04
C LEU A 40 13.69 12.15 14.97
N PRO A 41 14.86 11.51 15.14
CA PRO A 41 15.99 12.15 15.82
C PRO A 41 16.49 13.36 15.02
N ASP A 42 17.09 14.34 15.70
CA ASP A 42 17.50 15.62 15.13
C ASP A 42 18.28 15.46 13.81
N ARG A 43 19.23 14.51 13.78
CA ARG A 43 20.06 14.23 12.59
C ARG A 43 19.29 13.76 11.37
N LEU A 44 18.06 13.25 11.52
CA LEU A 44 17.23 12.73 10.42
C LEU A 44 16.10 13.68 10.00
N ARG A 45 15.82 14.75 10.76
CA ARG A 45 14.65 15.64 10.52
C ARG A 45 14.64 16.37 9.18
N ASN A 46 15.82 16.55 8.58
CA ASN A 46 16.00 17.23 7.29
C ASN A 46 15.98 16.28 6.10
N TYR A 47 15.93 14.97 6.34
CA TYR A 47 15.91 13.97 5.28
C TYR A 47 14.49 13.67 4.83
N GLN A 48 14.30 13.52 3.52
CA GLN A 48 13.01 13.11 2.97
C GLN A 48 12.86 11.59 3.02
N ILE A 49 11.83 11.09 3.71
CA ILE A 49 11.47 9.68 3.69
C ILE A 49 11.08 9.27 2.26
N ASN A 50 11.66 8.17 1.79
CA ASN A 50 11.37 7.56 0.50
C ASN A 50 10.45 6.34 0.64
N LEU A 51 10.82 5.41 1.52
CA LEU A 51 10.11 4.16 1.76
C LEU A 51 10.20 3.78 3.24
N ILE A 52 9.12 3.23 3.78
CA ILE A 52 9.07 2.67 5.13
C ILE A 52 8.68 1.22 4.97
N VAL A 53 9.51 0.34 5.50
CA VAL A 53 9.33 -1.10 5.43
C VAL A 53 8.99 -1.61 6.84
N PRO A 54 7.75 -2.07 7.07
CA PRO A 54 7.43 -2.73 8.33
C PRO A 54 8.03 -4.12 8.36
N GLU A 55 8.52 -4.55 9.52
CA GLU A 55 9.07 -5.89 9.73
C GLU A 55 10.19 -6.20 8.70
N GLY A 56 11.32 -5.52 8.83
CA GLY A 56 12.43 -5.54 7.87
C GLY A 56 12.95 -6.94 7.49
N THR A 57 13.87 -6.95 6.53
CA THR A 57 14.53 -8.21 6.11
C THR A 57 15.25 -8.85 7.31
N LYS A 58 15.30 -10.19 7.35
CA LYS A 58 16.05 -10.85 8.44
C LYS A 58 17.51 -10.47 8.32
N THR A 59 18.07 -9.94 9.39
CA THR A 59 19.50 -9.63 9.48
C THR A 59 20.31 -10.92 9.52
N GLU A 60 21.61 -10.82 9.27
CA GLU A 60 22.57 -11.94 9.37
C GLU A 60 22.51 -12.63 10.74
N GLU A 61 22.12 -11.91 11.79
CA GLU A 61 21.95 -12.42 13.16
C GLU A 61 20.56 -13.05 13.43
N ARG A 62 19.75 -13.30 12.39
CA ARG A 62 18.34 -13.74 12.50
C ARG A 62 17.43 -12.78 13.27
N TYR A 63 17.89 -11.56 13.51
CA TYR A 63 17.11 -10.51 14.11
C TYR A 63 16.31 -9.78 13.01
N ARG A 64 15.13 -9.30 13.35
CA ARG A 64 14.29 -8.51 12.46
C ARG A 64 13.92 -7.25 13.23
N VAL A 65 14.25 -6.11 12.64
CA VAL A 65 13.88 -4.81 13.17
C VAL A 65 12.39 -4.55 12.93
N ASP A 66 11.78 -3.81 13.85
CA ASP A 66 10.35 -3.45 13.78
C ASP A 66 10.00 -2.63 12.53
N LEU A 67 10.81 -1.62 12.19
CA LEU A 67 10.68 -0.82 10.96
C LEU A 67 12.05 -0.51 10.35
N GLU A 68 12.11 -0.37 9.02
CA GLU A 68 13.24 0.23 8.30
C GLU A 68 12.77 1.48 7.55
N ILE A 69 13.45 2.61 7.75
CA ILE A 69 13.17 3.85 7.04
C ILE A 69 14.28 4.09 6.01
N PHE A 70 13.89 4.16 4.74
CA PHE A 70 14.76 4.58 3.65
C PHE A 70 14.53 6.05 3.38
N PHE A 71 15.58 6.84 3.45
CA PHE A 71 15.56 8.25 3.10
C PHE A 71 16.16 8.48 1.71
N LYS A 72 15.70 9.52 1.02
CA LYS A 72 16.30 9.91 -0.25
C LYS A 72 17.75 10.33 -0.04
N ASN A 73 18.61 9.93 -0.98
CA ASN A 73 20.04 10.22 -0.98
C ASN A 73 20.82 9.59 0.19
N MET A 74 20.22 8.69 0.96
CA MET A 74 20.92 7.83 1.91
C MET A 74 21.11 6.45 1.29
N GLN A 75 22.32 5.90 1.41
CA GLN A 75 22.66 4.60 0.84
C GLN A 75 22.02 3.44 1.61
N ASN A 76 21.90 3.57 2.93
CA ASN A 76 21.43 2.52 3.83
C ASN A 76 20.09 2.89 4.47
N SER A 77 19.28 1.87 4.79
CA SER A 77 18.12 2.05 5.66
C SER A 77 18.55 2.44 7.07
N VAL A 78 17.67 3.18 7.75
CA VAL A 78 17.79 3.44 9.18
C VAL A 78 16.85 2.48 9.91
N PRO A 79 17.37 1.55 10.73
CA PRO A 79 16.54 0.63 11.50
C PRO A 79 15.90 1.35 12.69
N VAL A 80 14.63 1.04 12.96
CA VAL A 80 13.86 1.63 14.05
C VAL A 80 13.21 0.53 14.88
N GLU A 81 13.51 0.54 16.18
CA GLU A 81 12.83 -0.32 17.15
C GLU A 81 11.68 0.43 17.78
N VAL A 82 10.54 -0.24 17.92
CA VAL A 82 9.34 0.33 18.50
C VAL A 82 9.02 -0.42 19.79
N LYS A 83 8.84 0.34 20.88
CA LYS A 83 8.59 -0.25 22.19
C LYS A 83 7.51 0.52 22.93
N TRP A 84 6.69 -0.19 23.67
CA TRP A 84 5.75 0.44 24.61
C TRP A 84 6.47 1.19 25.71
N GLN A 85 7.44 0.53 26.33
CA GLN A 85 8.26 1.11 27.39
C GLN A 85 9.72 0.88 27.05
N ILE A 86 10.56 1.84 27.42
CA ILE A 86 12.01 1.75 27.19
C ILE A 86 12.64 0.53 27.88
N SER A 87 12.05 0.10 29.01
CA SER A 87 12.42 -1.11 29.74
C SER A 87 12.23 -2.42 28.96
N ASN A 88 11.51 -2.40 27.84
CA ASN A 88 11.35 -3.56 26.96
C ASN A 88 12.52 -3.73 25.99
N PHE A 89 13.37 -2.71 25.81
CA PHE A 89 14.53 -2.74 24.92
C PHE A 89 15.77 -3.34 25.61
N LYS A 90 15.66 -4.59 26.08
CA LYS A 90 16.69 -5.21 26.94
C LYS A 90 17.75 -6.03 26.21
N LYS A 91 17.46 -6.54 25.02
CA LYS A 91 18.31 -7.54 24.36
C LYS A 91 19.53 -6.90 23.71
N ASP A 92 20.72 -7.36 24.07
CA ASP A 92 21.96 -6.72 23.64
C ASP A 92 22.24 -6.84 22.14
N ASN A 93 21.81 -7.92 21.49
CA ASN A 93 21.89 -8.03 20.03
C ASN A 93 21.07 -6.93 19.31
N GLN A 94 19.88 -6.59 19.82
CA GLN A 94 19.07 -5.50 19.26
C GLN A 94 19.75 -4.15 19.45
N LYS A 95 20.27 -3.88 20.66
CA LYS A 95 21.00 -2.65 20.97
C LYS A 95 22.23 -2.48 20.09
N ASN A 96 23.03 -3.55 19.95
CA ASN A 96 24.23 -3.56 19.14
C ASN A 96 23.90 -3.30 17.67
N TYR A 97 22.89 -3.98 17.13
CA TYR A 97 22.45 -3.78 15.75
C TYR A 97 22.00 -2.33 15.51
N ILE A 98 21.12 -1.80 16.37
CA ILE A 98 20.61 -0.42 16.26
C ILE A 98 21.76 0.58 16.34
N LYS A 99 22.70 0.40 17.27
CA LYS A 99 23.88 1.27 17.41
C LYS A 99 24.78 1.22 16.18
N GLN A 100 25.14 0.02 15.72
CA GLN A 100 26.04 -0.19 14.57
C GLN A 100 25.46 0.39 13.28
N LYS A 101 24.15 0.24 13.08
CA LYS A 101 23.45 0.73 11.87
C LYS A 101 22.94 2.16 12.01
N GLN A 102 23.34 2.88 13.06
CA GLN A 102 22.89 4.25 13.34
C GLN A 102 21.35 4.36 13.30
N GLY A 103 20.68 3.35 13.84
CA GLY A 103 19.24 3.32 14.07
C GLY A 103 18.80 4.15 15.27
N PHE A 104 17.51 4.07 15.59
CA PHE A 104 16.96 4.73 16.77
C PHE A 104 15.80 3.93 17.36
N VAL A 105 15.38 4.29 18.57
CA VAL A 105 14.26 3.66 19.27
C VAL A 105 13.12 4.66 19.41
N VAL A 106 11.90 4.22 19.12
CA VAL A 106 10.67 4.95 19.36
C VAL A 106 9.92 4.34 20.53
N VAL A 107 9.52 5.17 21.50
CA VAL A 107 8.81 4.72 22.71
C VAL A 107 7.51 5.49 22.97
N LEU A 108 6.49 4.78 23.43
CA LEU A 108 5.24 5.38 23.92
C LEU A 108 5.31 5.59 25.44
N GLY A 109 6.04 6.62 25.90
CA GLY A 109 6.09 6.97 27.32
C GLY A 109 7.39 7.66 27.76
N LYS A 110 7.51 7.89 29.08
CA LYS A 110 8.69 8.54 29.66
C LYS A 110 9.94 7.67 29.52
N THR A 111 11.07 8.31 29.28
CA THR A 111 12.38 7.66 29.21
C THR A 111 13.20 8.01 30.43
N ASP A 112 13.82 7.01 31.06
CA ASP A 112 15.05 7.23 31.80
C ASP A 112 16.21 7.25 30.80
N LYS A 113 16.79 8.42 30.53
CA LYS A 113 17.92 8.57 29.59
C LYS A 113 19.12 7.67 29.93
N LYS A 114 19.19 7.18 31.16
CA LYS A 114 20.25 6.30 31.67
C LYS A 114 20.36 4.94 30.96
N TYR A 115 19.34 4.51 30.23
CA TYR A 115 19.32 3.17 29.64
C TYR A 115 20.13 3.01 28.33
N PHE A 116 20.50 4.09 27.64
CA PHE A 116 21.26 3.99 26.38
C PHE A 116 22.24 5.14 26.19
N GLU A 117 23.54 4.83 26.29
CA GLU A 117 24.59 5.70 25.76
C GLU A 117 24.70 5.49 24.24
N ASN A 118 24.55 6.58 23.47
CA ASN A 118 24.76 6.64 22.02
C ASN A 118 23.70 5.94 21.15
N ILE A 119 22.46 5.81 21.62
CA ILE A 119 21.31 5.47 20.76
C ILE A 119 20.27 6.58 20.90
N ASP A 120 19.82 7.12 19.77
CA ASP A 120 18.75 8.12 19.78
C ASP A 120 17.44 7.49 20.24
N VAL A 121 16.73 8.19 21.14
CA VAL A 121 15.40 7.79 21.59
C VAL A 121 14.40 8.89 21.27
N VAL A 122 13.36 8.52 20.55
CA VAL A 122 12.24 9.37 20.18
C VAL A 122 11.04 8.98 21.03
N ILE A 123 10.44 9.96 21.71
CA ILE A 123 9.26 9.76 22.54
C ILE A 123 8.02 10.18 21.73
N ILE A 124 7.07 9.27 21.61
CA ILE A 124 5.77 9.57 21.00
C ILE A 124 5.00 10.52 21.93
N ASP A 125 4.49 11.60 21.34
CA ASP A 125 3.58 12.54 22.00
C ASP A 125 2.26 11.82 22.34
N HIS A 126 1.94 11.74 23.62
CA HIS A 126 0.78 10.99 24.11
C HIS A 126 -0.53 11.59 23.63
N GLU A 127 -0.63 12.91 23.51
CA GLU A 127 -1.84 13.59 23.05
C GLU A 127 -2.06 13.29 21.56
N ASP A 128 -1.04 13.48 20.72
CA ASP A 128 -1.12 13.18 19.28
C ASP A 128 -1.46 11.70 19.00
N PHE A 129 -0.90 10.78 19.78
CA PHE A 129 -1.22 9.35 19.67
C PHE A 129 -2.66 9.04 20.10
N SER A 130 -3.12 9.65 21.19
CA SER A 130 -4.49 9.46 21.69
C SER A 130 -5.53 9.98 20.71
N ASP A 131 -5.29 11.17 20.15
CA ASP A 131 -6.16 11.78 19.13
C ASP A 131 -6.20 10.91 17.87
N TRP A 132 -5.04 10.44 17.39
CA TRP A 132 -4.98 9.53 16.25
C TRP A 132 -5.77 8.25 16.50
N ILE A 133 -5.66 7.64 17.69
CA ILE A 133 -6.46 6.45 18.02
C ILE A 133 -7.95 6.79 17.97
N ALA A 134 -8.37 7.87 18.60
CA ALA A 134 -9.78 8.26 18.66
C ALA A 134 -10.39 8.43 17.26
N GLU A 135 -9.65 9.06 16.35
CA GLU A 135 -10.06 9.26 14.96
C GLU A 135 -10.12 7.95 14.15
N ASN A 136 -9.28 6.96 14.48
CA ASN A 136 -9.07 5.76 13.67
C ASN A 136 -9.66 4.47 14.26
N ILE A 137 -10.15 4.48 15.51
CA ILE A 137 -10.54 3.26 16.24
C ILE A 137 -11.61 2.44 15.52
N SER A 138 -12.58 3.11 14.89
CA SER A 138 -13.64 2.44 14.12
C SER A 138 -13.08 1.71 12.90
N ARG A 139 -12.16 2.35 12.17
CA ARG A 139 -11.48 1.78 11.00
C ARG A 139 -10.58 0.61 11.40
N LEU A 140 -9.75 0.78 12.42
CA LEU A 140 -8.82 -0.25 12.92
C LEU A 140 -9.56 -1.49 13.45
N SER A 141 -10.69 -1.29 14.12
CA SER A 141 -11.55 -2.38 14.59
C SER A 141 -12.16 -3.15 13.42
N ARG A 142 -12.64 -2.45 12.38
CA ARG A 142 -13.17 -3.07 11.16
C ARG A 142 -12.12 -3.93 10.45
N GLU A 143 -10.93 -3.36 10.23
CA GLU A 143 -9.81 -4.09 9.60
C GLU A 143 -9.51 -5.39 10.34
N SER A 144 -9.45 -5.33 11.68
CA SER A 144 -9.15 -6.50 12.53
C SER A 144 -10.21 -7.61 12.45
N LEU A 145 -11.48 -7.25 12.25
CA LEU A 145 -12.59 -8.19 12.16
C LEU A 145 -12.64 -8.89 10.79
N ILE A 146 -12.36 -8.18 9.71
CA ILE A 146 -12.41 -8.72 8.33
C ILE A 146 -11.41 -9.88 8.15
N TYR A 147 -10.23 -9.81 8.77
CA TYR A 147 -9.26 -10.92 8.72
C TYR A 147 -9.69 -12.17 9.49
N ARG A 148 -10.64 -12.05 10.43
CA ARG A 148 -11.15 -13.17 11.22
C ARG A 148 -12.47 -13.73 10.71
N ALA A 149 -13.17 -12.99 9.84
CA ALA A 149 -14.44 -13.44 9.28
C ALA A 149 -14.19 -14.61 8.32
N SER A 150 -14.70 -15.78 8.66
CA SER A 150 -14.63 -17.01 7.86
C SER A 150 -15.51 -16.93 6.60
N SER A 151 -16.46 -16.00 6.57
CA SER A 151 -17.41 -15.81 5.47
C SER A 151 -17.52 -14.34 5.07
N VAL A 152 -17.53 -14.12 3.76
CA VAL A 152 -17.72 -12.82 3.09
C VAL A 152 -19.10 -12.21 3.38
N SER A 153 -20.03 -12.99 3.94
CA SER A 153 -21.44 -12.64 4.13
C SER A 153 -21.70 -11.55 5.17
N ASP A 154 -20.80 -11.34 6.15
CA ASP A 154 -20.95 -10.29 7.17
C ASP A 154 -20.31 -8.96 6.76
N ALA A 155 -19.61 -8.93 5.62
CA ALA A 155 -19.01 -7.73 5.04
C ALA A 155 -20.06 -6.90 4.28
N SER A 156 -21.04 -6.34 5.00
CA SER A 156 -22.04 -5.41 4.44
C SER A 156 -21.46 -4.09 3.89
N LYS A 157 -20.13 -3.96 3.75
CA LYS A 157 -19.43 -2.75 3.32
C LYS A 157 -18.16 -3.00 2.49
N SER A 158 -18.23 -3.84 1.45
CA SER A 158 -17.18 -3.84 0.41
C SER A 158 -17.01 -2.43 -0.15
N GLN A 159 -15.78 -1.92 -0.16
CA GLN A 159 -15.44 -0.68 -0.84
C GLN A 159 -15.26 -0.93 -2.34
N TYR A 160 -15.42 0.13 -3.13
CA TYR A 160 -15.35 0.05 -4.58
C TYR A 160 -14.23 0.94 -5.08
N TRP A 161 -13.35 0.37 -5.89
CA TRP A 161 -12.13 1.04 -6.37
C TRP A 161 -12.07 1.04 -7.89
N VAL A 162 -11.45 2.08 -8.44
CA VAL A 162 -11.02 2.09 -9.84
C VAL A 162 -9.53 2.32 -9.95
N VAL A 163 -8.91 1.57 -10.86
CA VAL A 163 -7.52 1.74 -11.28
C VAL A 163 -7.51 2.07 -12.77
N PHE A 164 -7.40 3.35 -13.08
CA PHE A 164 -7.35 3.87 -14.44
C PHE A 164 -5.93 3.80 -14.99
N LEU A 165 -5.70 2.83 -15.87
CA LEU A 165 -4.41 2.57 -16.51
C LEU A 165 -4.45 3.12 -17.93
N LYS A 166 -3.71 4.20 -18.17
CA LYS A 166 -3.66 4.79 -19.49
C LYS A 166 -2.74 4.01 -20.42
N GLY A 167 -3.25 3.67 -21.59
CA GLY A 167 -2.48 3.04 -22.65
C GLY A 167 -3.39 2.29 -23.60
N GLY A 168 -3.03 2.30 -24.89
CA GLY A 168 -3.65 1.42 -25.88
C GLY A 168 -3.25 -0.05 -25.68
N PRO A 169 -3.64 -0.95 -26.59
CA PRO A 169 -3.37 -2.39 -26.47
C PRO A 169 -1.87 -2.74 -26.37
N LYS A 170 -0.99 -1.83 -26.79
CA LYS A 170 0.48 -1.98 -26.73
C LYS A 170 1.14 -1.21 -25.57
N GLY A 171 0.36 -0.62 -24.66
CA GLY A 171 0.85 0.15 -23.52
C GLY A 171 1.58 -0.70 -22.48
N SER A 172 2.50 -0.10 -21.73
CA SER A 172 3.28 -0.80 -20.69
C SER A 172 2.40 -1.43 -19.61
N ALA A 173 1.33 -0.75 -19.20
CA ALA A 173 0.38 -1.29 -18.22
C ALA A 173 -0.28 -2.59 -18.72
N VAL A 174 -0.76 -2.61 -19.97
CA VAL A 174 -1.35 -3.82 -20.58
C VAL A 174 -0.31 -4.93 -20.65
N LYS A 175 0.90 -4.65 -21.15
CA LYS A 175 1.98 -5.64 -21.21
C LYS A 175 2.33 -6.23 -19.84
N ASN A 176 2.39 -5.39 -18.81
CA ASN A 176 2.68 -5.83 -17.44
C ASN A 176 1.55 -6.68 -16.86
N PHE A 177 0.29 -6.30 -17.13
CA PHE A 177 -0.88 -7.07 -16.69
C PHE A 177 -0.95 -8.43 -17.40
N ASP A 178 -0.74 -8.46 -18.72
CA ASP A 178 -0.68 -9.71 -19.49
C ASP A 178 0.46 -10.62 -19.02
N ARG A 179 1.64 -10.06 -18.75
CA ARG A 179 2.77 -10.81 -18.21
C ARG A 179 2.43 -11.40 -16.83
N MET A 180 1.77 -10.62 -15.97
CA MET A 180 1.31 -11.07 -14.65
C MET A 180 0.34 -12.25 -14.80
N LEU A 181 -0.71 -12.11 -15.63
CA LEU A 181 -1.69 -13.17 -15.87
C LEU A 181 -1.07 -14.44 -16.45
N LYS A 182 -0.10 -14.31 -17.36
CA LYS A 182 0.63 -15.46 -17.90
C LYS A 182 1.47 -16.17 -16.84
N SER A 183 2.07 -15.41 -15.93
CA SER A 183 2.96 -15.96 -14.89
C SER A 183 2.22 -16.55 -13.68
N GLN A 184 1.06 -15.97 -13.33
CA GLN A 184 0.28 -16.32 -12.13
C GLN A 184 -1.22 -16.24 -12.45
N PRO A 185 -1.75 -17.12 -13.33
CA PRO A 185 -3.13 -17.03 -13.79
C PRO A 185 -4.16 -17.27 -12.68
N LEU A 186 -3.84 -18.12 -11.70
CA LEU A 186 -4.73 -18.47 -10.58
C LEU A 186 -4.62 -17.50 -9.40
N HIS A 187 -3.50 -16.77 -9.31
CA HIS A 187 -3.18 -15.88 -8.19
C HIS A 187 -2.64 -14.53 -8.71
N PRO A 188 -3.44 -13.78 -9.49
CA PRO A 188 -2.97 -12.52 -10.06
C PRO A 188 -2.75 -11.47 -8.96
N PHE A 189 -1.79 -10.58 -9.22
CA PHE A 189 -1.33 -9.59 -8.23
C PHE A 189 -0.87 -8.30 -8.90
N TRP A 190 -1.16 -7.16 -8.29
CA TRP A 190 -0.77 -5.87 -8.86
C TRP A 190 0.03 -5.07 -7.85
N ALA A 191 0.99 -4.29 -8.37
CA ALA A 191 1.79 -3.39 -7.56
C ALA A 191 1.52 -1.93 -7.91
N PHE A 192 1.51 -1.10 -6.88
CA PHE A 192 1.28 0.34 -6.97
C PHE A 192 2.55 1.11 -6.68
N ARG A 193 2.64 2.29 -7.31
CA ARG A 193 3.78 3.18 -7.14
C ARG A 193 3.81 3.74 -5.73
N GLN A 194 5.00 3.88 -5.17
CA GLN A 194 5.25 4.71 -3.99
C GLN A 194 4.88 6.17 -4.31
N HIS A 195 3.70 6.61 -3.90
CA HIS A 195 3.21 7.98 -4.14
C HIS A 195 2.34 8.49 -2.98
N PRO A 196 2.65 9.66 -2.39
CA PRO A 196 1.97 10.14 -1.17
C PRO A 196 0.46 10.27 -1.28
N LYS A 197 -0.06 10.68 -2.45
CA LYS A 197 -1.51 10.83 -2.67
C LYS A 197 -2.25 9.51 -2.95
N ALA A 198 -1.52 8.43 -3.21
CA ALA A 198 -2.11 7.13 -3.50
C ALA A 198 -2.07 6.19 -2.29
N LEU A 199 -1.03 6.33 -1.47
CA LEU A 199 -0.82 5.53 -0.26
C LEU A 199 -2.04 5.45 0.66
N PRO A 200 -2.79 6.54 0.96
CA PRO A 200 -3.97 6.43 1.81
C PRO A 200 -5.00 5.45 1.25
N HIS A 201 -5.24 5.48 -0.07
CA HIS A 201 -6.16 4.55 -0.72
C HIS A 201 -5.60 3.13 -0.76
N ILE A 202 -4.28 3.00 -0.99
CA ILE A 202 -3.65 1.68 -1.05
C ILE A 202 -3.78 0.95 0.29
N LEU A 203 -3.56 1.66 1.40
CA LEU A 203 -3.61 1.13 2.76
C LEU A 203 -5.02 0.93 3.30
N ASP A 204 -6.02 1.59 2.70
CA ASP A 204 -7.43 1.47 3.09
C ASP A 204 -8.14 0.32 2.36
N MET A 205 -7.55 -0.25 1.30
CA MET A 205 -8.10 -1.43 0.64
C MET A 205 -8.19 -2.63 1.60
N GLN A 206 -9.33 -3.31 1.56
CA GLN A 206 -9.67 -4.42 2.44
C GLN A 206 -9.96 -5.69 1.63
N LYS A 207 -9.79 -6.85 2.26
CA LYS A 207 -10.19 -8.13 1.67
C LYS A 207 -11.70 -8.11 1.39
N GLY A 208 -12.10 -8.55 0.19
CA GLY A 208 -13.49 -8.53 -0.28
C GLY A 208 -13.91 -7.22 -0.94
N ASP A 209 -13.04 -6.22 -1.00
CA ASP A 209 -13.29 -5.02 -1.83
C ASP A 209 -13.31 -5.37 -3.30
N THR A 210 -14.06 -4.57 -4.08
CA THR A 210 -14.14 -4.74 -5.52
C THR A 210 -13.35 -3.65 -6.24
N ILE A 211 -12.56 -4.04 -7.23
CA ILE A 211 -11.67 -3.15 -7.96
C ILE A 211 -11.87 -3.33 -9.47
N ILE A 212 -12.01 -2.22 -10.19
CA ILE A 212 -12.06 -2.21 -11.66
C ILE A 212 -10.72 -1.71 -12.19
N PHE A 213 -9.95 -2.60 -12.82
CA PHE A 213 -8.83 -2.21 -13.66
C PHE A 213 -9.35 -1.77 -15.02
N LEU A 214 -9.12 -0.52 -15.39
CA LEU A 214 -9.61 0.07 -16.63
C LEU A 214 -8.44 0.49 -17.51
N PHE A 215 -8.22 -0.24 -18.60
CA PHE A 215 -7.17 0.07 -19.59
C PHE A 215 -7.76 0.93 -20.69
N ALA A 216 -7.43 2.22 -20.68
CA ALA A 216 -8.10 3.20 -21.54
C ALA A 216 -7.13 4.20 -22.17
N SER A 217 -7.53 4.81 -23.28
CA SER A 217 -6.82 5.95 -23.89
C SER A 217 -7.76 7.12 -24.12
N THR A 218 -7.21 8.34 -24.09
CA THR A 218 -7.94 9.54 -24.48
C THR A 218 -7.87 9.70 -26.00
N LEU A 219 -8.95 10.16 -26.62
CA LEU A 219 -8.99 10.36 -28.08
C LEU A 219 -7.99 11.42 -28.61
N LYS A 220 -7.50 12.33 -27.75
CA LYS A 220 -6.61 13.44 -28.15
C LYS A 220 -5.22 13.44 -27.48
N GLY A 221 -4.72 12.31 -26.99
CA GLY A 221 -3.28 12.10 -26.75
C GLY A 221 -2.56 12.96 -25.69
N GLY A 222 -3.23 13.69 -24.79
CA GLY A 222 -2.55 14.54 -23.79
C GLY A 222 -1.81 13.76 -22.70
N MET A 223 -0.71 14.29 -22.12
CA MET A 223 0.14 13.60 -21.13
C MET A 223 -0.57 13.28 -19.80
N ALA A 224 -1.28 14.26 -19.22
CA ALA A 224 -2.05 14.11 -17.99
C ALA A 224 -3.55 13.86 -18.27
N HIS A 225 -4.24 13.25 -17.30
CA HIS A 225 -5.68 13.05 -17.39
C HIS A 225 -6.40 14.21 -16.68
N SER A 226 -7.16 15.02 -17.41
CA SER A 226 -7.89 16.16 -16.83
C SER A 226 -9.04 15.69 -15.92
N LYS A 227 -9.27 16.40 -14.80
CA LYS A 227 -10.45 16.23 -13.94
C LYS A 227 -11.76 16.69 -14.61
N ASN A 228 -11.67 17.52 -15.65
CA ASN A 228 -12.80 17.98 -16.48
C ASN A 228 -12.45 17.78 -17.97
N PRO A 229 -12.41 16.52 -18.44
CA PRO A 229 -11.96 16.21 -19.78
C PRO A 229 -13.04 16.58 -20.79
N LYS A 230 -12.69 17.43 -21.76
CA LYS A 230 -13.52 17.68 -22.96
C LYS A 230 -13.45 16.54 -23.99
N THR A 231 -12.71 15.47 -23.68
CA THR A 231 -12.39 14.39 -24.62
C THR A 231 -12.91 13.05 -24.11
N SER A 232 -13.53 12.30 -25.02
CA SER A 232 -13.98 10.95 -24.73
C SER A 232 -12.80 10.00 -24.53
N ILE A 233 -13.06 8.91 -23.81
CA ILE A 233 -12.11 7.81 -23.67
C ILE A 233 -12.55 6.62 -24.48
N LYS A 234 -11.56 5.86 -24.92
CA LYS A 234 -11.69 4.53 -25.47
C LYS A 234 -11.19 3.54 -24.44
N ILE A 235 -11.93 2.46 -24.24
CA ILE A 235 -11.54 1.39 -23.34
C ILE A 235 -11.04 0.22 -24.18
N HIS A 236 -9.83 -0.22 -23.90
CA HIS A 236 -9.20 -1.34 -24.58
C HIS A 236 -9.53 -2.64 -23.87
N ARG A 237 -9.44 -2.64 -22.54
CA ARG A 237 -9.71 -3.79 -21.67
C ARG A 237 -10.24 -3.32 -20.34
N PHE A 238 -11.02 -4.15 -19.68
CA PHE A 238 -11.31 -3.97 -18.26
C PHE A 238 -11.35 -5.30 -17.53
N TYR A 239 -11.06 -5.26 -16.24
CA TYR A 239 -11.18 -6.41 -15.35
C TYR A 239 -11.89 -5.96 -14.09
N ILE A 240 -12.99 -6.64 -13.79
CA ILE A 240 -13.68 -6.51 -12.50
C ILE A 240 -13.13 -7.61 -11.60
N CYS A 241 -12.50 -7.20 -10.50
CA CYS A 241 -11.78 -8.08 -9.61
C CYS A 241 -12.22 -7.91 -8.16
N GLU A 242 -11.99 -8.92 -7.34
CA GLU A 242 -12.20 -8.90 -5.89
C GLU A 242 -10.85 -9.07 -5.19
N ILE A 243 -10.55 -8.21 -4.22
CA ILE A 243 -9.31 -8.25 -3.46
C ILE A 243 -9.33 -9.45 -2.51
N VAL A 244 -8.33 -10.32 -2.63
CA VAL A 244 -8.17 -11.52 -1.81
C VAL A 244 -7.14 -11.28 -0.71
N GLU A 245 -5.99 -10.71 -1.07
CA GLU A 245 -5.00 -10.21 -0.13
C GLU A 245 -4.89 -8.68 -0.35
N PRO A 246 -5.21 -7.85 0.65
CA PRO A 246 -5.10 -6.40 0.55
C PRO A 246 -3.61 -5.99 0.59
N TYR A 247 -3.32 -4.79 1.08
CA TYR A 247 -1.97 -4.23 1.08
C TYR A 247 -0.92 -5.12 1.78
N TYR A 248 0.15 -5.43 1.05
CA TYR A 248 1.40 -5.95 1.62
C TYR A 248 2.63 -5.44 0.83
N MET A 249 3.83 -5.67 1.36
CA MET A 249 5.09 -5.42 0.67
C MET A 249 5.84 -6.73 0.43
N VAL A 250 6.45 -6.87 -0.74
CA VAL A 250 7.38 -7.97 -1.03
C VAL A 250 8.79 -7.42 -1.04
N LEU A 251 9.59 -7.79 -0.03
CA LEU A 251 10.95 -7.28 0.15
C LEU A 251 11.99 -8.14 -0.57
N ASP A 252 11.89 -9.46 -0.48
CA ASP A 252 12.91 -10.38 -1.01
C ASP A 252 12.25 -11.46 -1.86
N ASP A 253 11.97 -11.18 -3.13
CA ASP A 253 11.52 -12.17 -4.11
C ASP A 253 11.60 -11.60 -5.54
N ASN A 254 11.63 -12.49 -6.54
CA ASN A 254 11.36 -12.17 -7.94
C ASN A 254 10.03 -11.42 -8.09
N ARG A 255 9.04 -11.71 -7.24
CA ARG A 255 7.76 -11.00 -7.19
C ARG A 255 7.92 -9.52 -6.86
N GLY A 256 8.77 -9.17 -5.89
CA GLY A 256 9.04 -7.79 -5.50
C GLY A 256 9.74 -6.97 -6.60
N LEU A 257 10.40 -7.66 -7.53
CA LEU A 257 11.07 -7.06 -8.70
C LEU A 257 10.24 -7.18 -9.99
N PHE A 258 9.04 -7.74 -9.92
CA PHE A 258 8.26 -8.07 -11.12
C PHE A 258 7.99 -6.84 -11.99
N PHE A 259 7.49 -5.75 -11.39
CA PHE A 259 7.16 -4.51 -12.09
C PHE A 259 8.34 -3.54 -12.23
N GLU A 260 9.50 -3.90 -11.70
CA GLU A 260 10.73 -3.10 -11.80
C GLU A 260 11.42 -3.28 -13.16
N ASP A 261 12.31 -2.34 -13.47
CA ASP A 261 13.18 -2.45 -14.64
C ASP A 261 14.09 -3.68 -14.49
N GLN A 262 13.99 -4.59 -15.45
CA GLN A 262 14.72 -5.85 -15.45
C GLN A 262 16.22 -5.66 -15.69
N ILE A 263 16.64 -4.53 -16.24
CA ILE A 263 18.05 -4.23 -16.56
C ILE A 263 18.82 -3.85 -15.29
N LYS A 264 18.19 -3.10 -14.38
CA LYS A 264 18.81 -2.67 -13.13
C LYS A 264 17.91 -3.04 -11.96
N LYS A 265 18.24 -4.12 -11.26
CA LYS A 265 17.55 -4.54 -10.04
C LYS A 265 17.73 -3.44 -8.96
N PRO A 266 16.68 -2.67 -8.60
CA PRO A 266 16.81 -1.62 -7.61
C PRO A 266 16.99 -2.21 -6.21
N SER A 267 17.69 -1.45 -5.35
CA SER A 267 17.68 -1.72 -3.90
C SER A 267 16.25 -1.59 -3.36
N ILE A 268 15.94 -2.17 -2.20
CA ILE A 268 14.60 -2.08 -1.58
C ILE A 268 14.16 -0.62 -1.46
N GLY A 269 15.06 0.25 -0.98
CA GLY A 269 14.80 1.68 -0.81
C GLY A 269 14.50 2.42 -2.11
N ASP A 270 14.97 1.92 -3.26
CA ASP A 270 14.80 2.55 -4.58
C ASP A 270 13.63 1.99 -5.39
N ARG A 271 12.88 1.03 -4.83
CA ARG A 271 11.78 0.38 -5.55
C ARG A 271 10.68 1.37 -5.89
N ARG A 272 10.25 1.32 -7.15
CA ARG A 272 9.18 2.16 -7.66
C ARG A 272 7.82 1.58 -7.31
N TRP A 273 7.68 0.26 -7.28
CA TRP A 273 6.40 -0.45 -7.13
C TRP A 273 6.37 -1.38 -5.89
N PRO A 274 6.54 -0.86 -4.66
CA PRO A 274 6.70 -1.70 -3.48
C PRO A 274 5.37 -2.18 -2.85
N HIS A 275 4.21 -1.66 -3.26
CA HIS A 275 2.93 -1.94 -2.61
C HIS A 275 2.08 -2.90 -3.42
N PHE A 276 1.80 -4.08 -2.89
CA PHE A 276 1.12 -5.15 -3.60
C PHE A 276 -0.29 -5.40 -3.07
N ILE A 277 -1.13 -5.95 -3.95
CA ILE A 277 -2.39 -6.63 -3.63
C ILE A 277 -2.50 -7.92 -4.45
N ASP A 278 -3.28 -8.87 -3.94
CA ASP A 278 -3.72 -10.05 -4.68
C ASP A 278 -5.23 -10.02 -4.88
N PHE A 279 -5.68 -10.51 -6.01
CA PHE A 279 -7.09 -10.46 -6.37
C PHE A 279 -7.53 -11.68 -7.16
N THR A 280 -8.83 -11.83 -7.32
CA THR A 280 -9.43 -12.76 -8.28
C THR A 280 -10.16 -11.97 -9.35
N ILE A 281 -10.07 -12.43 -10.59
CA ILE A 281 -10.83 -11.83 -11.70
C ILE A 281 -12.23 -12.45 -11.69
N LYS A 282 -13.25 -11.61 -11.52
CA LYS A 282 -14.66 -12.02 -11.61
C LYS A 282 -15.20 -11.86 -13.03
N ARG A 283 -14.76 -10.82 -13.73
CA ARG A 283 -15.16 -10.55 -15.12
C ARG A 283 -14.05 -9.85 -15.90
N PRO A 284 -13.47 -10.50 -16.91
CA PRO A 284 -12.60 -9.85 -17.88
C PRO A 284 -13.41 -9.33 -19.08
N TYR A 285 -12.89 -8.30 -19.73
CA TYR A 285 -13.16 -7.97 -21.13
C TYR A 285 -11.82 -7.72 -21.82
N GLU A 286 -11.49 -8.61 -22.74
CA GLU A 286 -10.28 -8.57 -23.57
C GLU A 286 -10.62 -8.53 -25.06
N GLY A 287 -11.86 -8.12 -25.39
CA GLY A 287 -12.43 -8.23 -26.72
C GLY A 287 -11.59 -7.55 -27.82
N PRO A 288 -11.74 -7.98 -29.09
CA PRO A 288 -10.90 -7.54 -30.20
C PRO A 288 -11.10 -6.06 -30.57
N LYS A 289 -12.16 -5.42 -30.06
CA LYS A 289 -12.56 -4.06 -30.40
C LYS A 289 -12.50 -3.16 -29.17
N GLU A 290 -12.06 -1.92 -29.40
CA GLU A 290 -12.07 -0.87 -28.38
C GLU A 290 -13.52 -0.44 -28.09
N LEU A 291 -13.90 -0.30 -26.82
CA LEU A 291 -15.21 0.21 -26.42
C LEU A 291 -15.20 1.75 -26.41
N LEU A 292 -16.13 2.37 -27.13
CA LEU A 292 -16.30 3.83 -27.07
C LEU A 292 -17.09 4.21 -25.81
N PHE A 293 -16.37 4.57 -24.73
CA PHE A 293 -17.02 4.98 -23.49
C PHE A 293 -17.74 6.32 -23.61
N GLY A 294 -17.24 7.21 -24.47
CA GLY A 294 -17.74 8.58 -24.58
C GLY A 294 -17.22 9.50 -23.46
N PRO A 295 -17.95 10.58 -23.15
CA PRO A 295 -17.61 11.51 -22.09
C PRO A 295 -17.57 10.82 -20.72
N GLN A 296 -16.68 11.30 -19.85
CA GLN A 296 -16.44 10.68 -18.54
C GLN A 296 -17.45 11.11 -17.47
N GLY A 297 -17.99 12.32 -17.60
CA GLY A 297 -18.98 12.86 -16.66
C GLY A 297 -18.53 12.70 -15.20
N LYS A 298 -19.36 12.06 -14.38
CA LYS A 298 -19.11 11.85 -12.93
C LYS A 298 -17.91 10.97 -12.58
N PHE A 299 -17.21 10.38 -13.57
CA PHE A 299 -16.01 9.57 -13.36
C PHE A 299 -14.72 10.35 -13.57
N SER A 300 -14.80 11.57 -14.09
CA SER A 300 -13.64 12.34 -14.53
C SER A 300 -12.62 12.56 -13.40
N GLU A 301 -13.07 12.88 -12.20
CA GLU A 301 -12.19 13.07 -11.06
C GLU A 301 -11.52 11.75 -10.64
N SER A 302 -12.29 10.66 -10.49
CA SER A 302 -11.75 9.37 -10.08
C SER A 302 -10.73 8.83 -11.09
N PHE A 303 -11.01 8.95 -12.38
CA PHE A 303 -10.07 8.56 -13.45
C PHE A 303 -8.82 9.44 -13.46
N ALA A 304 -8.99 10.75 -13.33
CA ALA A 304 -7.87 11.69 -13.27
C ALA A 304 -6.97 11.45 -12.07
N ASN A 305 -7.54 11.30 -10.86
CA ASN A 305 -6.76 11.08 -9.65
C ASN A 305 -6.09 9.70 -9.66
N SER A 306 -6.80 8.66 -10.11
CA SER A 306 -6.22 7.32 -10.27
C SER A 306 -5.01 7.32 -11.21
N PHE A 307 -5.10 8.05 -12.33
CA PHE A 307 -3.99 8.12 -13.28
C PHE A 307 -2.85 9.02 -12.79
N ASN A 308 -3.16 10.24 -12.37
CA ASN A 308 -2.16 11.27 -12.10
C ASN A 308 -1.39 11.05 -10.78
N HIS A 309 -1.90 10.23 -9.85
CA HIS A 309 -1.26 9.99 -8.54
C HIS A 309 -0.38 8.74 -8.49
N GLY A 310 0.25 8.36 -9.61
CA GLY A 310 1.18 7.23 -9.63
C GLY A 310 1.17 6.41 -10.91
N GLY A 311 0.36 6.77 -11.90
CA GLY A 311 0.26 6.05 -13.18
C GLY A 311 -0.71 4.87 -13.14
N GLY A 312 -1.80 4.96 -12.37
CA GLY A 312 -2.79 3.88 -12.19
C GLY A 312 -2.82 3.36 -10.75
N THR A 313 -3.19 4.22 -9.81
CA THR A 313 -3.35 3.90 -8.39
C THR A 313 -4.83 3.78 -8.02
N PRO A 314 -5.20 3.05 -6.95
CA PRO A 314 -6.61 2.91 -6.59
C PRO A 314 -7.20 4.28 -6.22
N TYR A 315 -8.43 4.50 -6.65
CA TYR A 315 -9.23 5.65 -6.23
C TYR A 315 -10.64 5.18 -5.87
N PRO A 316 -11.21 5.66 -4.75
CA PRO A 316 -12.51 5.19 -4.30
C PRO A 316 -13.63 5.66 -5.24
N LEU A 317 -14.65 4.81 -5.38
CA LEU A 317 -15.91 5.10 -6.02
C LEU A 317 -17.03 4.96 -4.99
N SER A 318 -18.03 5.84 -5.07
CA SER A 318 -19.29 5.57 -4.40
C SER A 318 -19.95 4.32 -5.02
N ARG A 319 -20.82 3.64 -4.27
CA ARG A 319 -21.58 2.49 -4.80
C ARG A 319 -22.32 2.83 -6.09
N SER A 320 -22.93 4.03 -6.17
CA SER A 320 -23.66 4.47 -7.36
C SER A 320 -22.76 4.84 -8.55
N GLN A 321 -21.52 5.27 -8.30
CA GLN A 321 -20.52 5.41 -9.34
C GLN A 321 -20.07 4.03 -9.83
N TYR A 322 -19.75 3.12 -8.92
CA TYR A 322 -19.29 1.77 -9.24
C TYR A 322 -20.32 1.00 -10.07
N GLU A 323 -21.58 0.89 -9.62
CA GLU A 323 -22.59 0.14 -10.36
C GLU A 323 -22.85 0.76 -11.73
N LEU A 324 -22.92 2.10 -11.84
CA LEU A 324 -23.08 2.73 -13.16
C LEU A 324 -21.88 2.44 -14.08
N LEU A 325 -20.65 2.51 -13.56
CA LEU A 325 -19.46 2.21 -14.35
C LEU A 325 -19.50 0.76 -14.83
N LYS A 326 -19.74 -0.19 -13.92
CA LYS A 326 -19.86 -1.61 -14.20
C LYS A 326 -20.94 -1.90 -15.24
N ASP A 327 -22.17 -1.39 -15.06
CA ASP A 327 -23.28 -1.61 -15.98
C ASP A 327 -22.98 -1.05 -17.36
N LYS A 328 -22.38 0.14 -17.42
CA LYS A 328 -21.98 0.76 -18.69
C LYS A 328 -20.91 -0.07 -19.40
N LEU A 329 -19.88 -0.55 -18.68
CA LEU A 329 -18.84 -1.41 -19.24
C LEU A 329 -19.41 -2.72 -19.78
N ILE A 330 -20.29 -3.36 -19.01
CA ILE A 330 -20.95 -4.62 -19.39
C ILE A 330 -21.82 -4.42 -20.63
N LYS A 331 -22.63 -3.36 -20.65
CA LYS A 331 -23.47 -3.03 -21.80
C LYS A 331 -22.63 -2.82 -23.06
N LEU A 332 -21.60 -1.99 -22.99
CA LEU A 332 -20.71 -1.72 -24.12
C LEU A 332 -20.00 -2.99 -24.62
N SER A 333 -19.58 -3.89 -23.72
CA SER A 333 -18.96 -5.16 -24.14
C SER A 333 -19.90 -6.07 -24.93
N LYS A 334 -21.19 -6.11 -24.55
CA LYS A 334 -22.21 -6.94 -25.22
C LYS A 334 -22.67 -6.40 -26.56
N GLU A 335 -22.55 -5.10 -26.80
CA GLU A 335 -22.97 -4.46 -28.06
C GLU A 335 -21.95 -4.70 -29.20
N ILE A 336 -20.77 -5.22 -28.87
CA ILE A 336 -19.61 -5.29 -29.77
C ILE A 336 -19.11 -6.74 -29.97
N GLU A 337 -19.48 -7.64 -29.05
CA GLU A 337 -19.54 -9.10 -29.25
C GLU A 337 -20.63 -9.46 -30.27
#